data_AF-A0AA36CYI4-F1
#
_entry.id   AF-A0AA36CYI4-F1
#
_cell.length_a   1.000
_cell.length_b   1.000
_cell.length_c   1.000
_cell.angle_alpha   90.00
_cell.angle_beta   90.00
_cell.angle_gamma   90.00
#
_symmetry.space_group_name_H-M   'P 1'
#
loop_
_entity.id
_entity.type
_entity.pdbx_description
1 polymer ?
#
loop_
_entity_poly.entity_id
_entity_poly.type
_entity_poly.pdbx_seq_one_letter_code
_entity_poly.pdbx_strand_id
1 'polypeptide(L)'
;MISSKRTPVPRLEVGVVLSGSTLMSRGSVIHMLKYQVRSTSRPDLRSTGSTSSGISLASRSPSVSSLSSLESTDADNCPFSNLILAIPGENFWKFGKGVLKIYTLNVAAFSDYKALRVHTSTTVAEVIDTLVNKFKLSAKDPNLFEMFMEVTTRHEGRPIRSLLLLHPDCRPLEMYRCHPPDMSRFIVHLRSGGTLVRVHDHHLEPQSNYKSLMLAGETTAETATRLVMAMNRRDPLDGSWALFVEGNDGESAQIPSDAPLVPISKMLGDKHRILIKKLPKS
;
A
#
# COMPACT_ATOMS: atom_id res chain seq x y z
N MET A 1 -32.13 7.33 -37.64
CA MET A 1 -31.84 5.88 -37.68
C MET A 1 -30.36 5.67 -37.96
N ILE A 2 -29.54 5.39 -36.96
CA ILE A 2 -28.21 4.77 -37.15
C ILE A 2 -28.10 3.69 -36.07
N SER A 3 -28.15 2.43 -36.50
CA SER A 3 -28.14 1.24 -35.65
C SER A 3 -26.71 0.86 -35.28
N SER A 4 -26.40 0.87 -33.98
CA SER A 4 -25.15 0.32 -33.43
C SER A 4 -25.24 -1.22 -33.40
N LYS A 5 -24.33 -1.91 -34.08
CA LYS A 5 -24.11 -3.36 -33.87
C LYS A 5 -22.83 -3.54 -33.05
N ARG A 6 -22.98 -3.86 -31.76
CA ARG A 6 -21.89 -4.37 -30.91
C ARG A 6 -21.77 -5.88 -31.13
N THR A 7 -20.58 -6.34 -31.49
CA THR A 7 -20.20 -7.76 -31.44
C THR A 7 -19.78 -8.14 -30.01
N PRO A 8 -20.16 -9.32 -29.49
CA PRO A 8 -19.78 -9.74 -28.15
C PRO A 8 -18.34 -10.23 -28.10
N VAL A 9 -17.63 -9.88 -27.03
CA VAL A 9 -16.26 -10.37 -26.72
C VAL A 9 -16.39 -11.65 -25.89
N PRO A 10 -15.68 -12.75 -26.23
CA PRO A 10 -15.79 -14.00 -25.49
C PRO A 10 -15.14 -13.89 -24.10
N ARG A 11 -15.85 -14.41 -23.09
CA ARG A 11 -15.37 -14.57 -21.71
C ARG A 11 -14.55 -15.87 -21.64
N LEU A 12 -13.25 -15.76 -21.37
CA LEU A 12 -12.41 -16.91 -21.02
C LEU A 12 -12.55 -17.17 -19.52
N GLU A 13 -13.22 -18.28 -19.15
CA GLU A 13 -13.14 -18.80 -17.79
C GLU A 13 -11.81 -19.52 -17.59
N VAL A 14 -11.03 -19.07 -16.61
CA VAL A 14 -9.79 -19.74 -16.20
C VAL A 14 -10.09 -20.53 -14.93
N GLY A 15 -10.26 -21.84 -15.09
CA GLY A 15 -10.35 -22.78 -13.96
C GLY A 15 -8.98 -23.03 -13.34
N VAL A 16 -8.90 -22.99 -12.01
CA VAL A 16 -7.70 -23.32 -11.24
C VAL A 16 -7.75 -24.79 -10.86
N VAL A 17 -6.76 -25.57 -11.29
CA VAL A 17 -6.55 -26.95 -10.82
C VAL A 17 -5.29 -26.99 -9.97
N LEU A 18 -5.44 -27.39 -8.71
CA LEU A 18 -4.34 -27.61 -7.77
C LEU A 18 -3.88 -29.07 -7.91
N SER A 19 -2.62 -29.29 -8.30
CA SER A 19 -2.00 -30.61 -8.20
C SER A 19 -0.67 -30.49 -7.46
N GLY A 20 -0.61 -31.04 -6.25
CA GLY A 20 0.59 -31.07 -5.43
C GLY A 20 1.38 -32.36 -5.64
N SER A 21 2.71 -32.26 -5.67
CA SER A 21 3.60 -33.41 -5.47
C SER A 21 4.63 -33.06 -4.40
N THR A 22 4.62 -33.84 -3.31
CA THR A 22 5.50 -33.69 -2.15
C THR A 22 6.82 -34.41 -2.40
N LEU A 23 7.94 -33.68 -2.28
CA LEU A 23 9.26 -34.30 -2.10
C LEU A 23 9.81 -33.88 -0.74
N MET A 24 9.91 -34.84 0.18
CA MET A 24 10.44 -34.60 1.52
C MET A 24 11.98 -34.63 1.49
N SER A 25 12.61 -33.53 1.86
CA SER A 25 13.92 -33.56 2.51
C SER A 25 13.95 -32.49 3.61
N ARG A 26 14.59 -32.84 4.73
CA ARG A 26 14.51 -32.18 6.03
C ARG A 26 14.92 -30.69 5.98
N GLY A 27 14.05 -29.83 6.51
CA GLY A 27 14.36 -28.44 6.89
C GLY A 27 13.68 -27.38 6.01
N SER A 28 12.63 -26.76 6.53
CA SER A 28 11.87 -25.61 5.99
C SER A 28 11.24 -25.76 4.60
N VAL A 29 9.91 -25.89 4.59
CA VAL A 29 9.09 -25.91 3.37
C VAL A 29 8.98 -24.49 2.80
N ILE A 30 9.73 -24.19 1.75
CA ILE A 30 9.45 -23.04 0.87
C ILE A 30 8.48 -23.54 -0.21
N HIS A 31 7.21 -23.11 -0.14
CA HIS A 31 6.28 -23.26 -1.24
C HIS A 31 6.69 -22.35 -2.40
N MET A 32 7.52 -22.88 -3.30
CA MET A 32 7.82 -22.23 -4.57
C MET A 32 6.63 -22.45 -5.51
N LEU A 33 5.81 -21.42 -5.68
CA LEU A 33 4.73 -21.39 -6.67
C LEU A 33 5.35 -21.37 -8.07
N LYS A 34 5.49 -22.55 -8.68
CA LYS A 34 5.82 -22.68 -10.10
C LYS A 34 4.52 -22.62 -10.91
N TYR A 35 4.27 -21.51 -11.59
CA TYR A 35 3.20 -21.42 -12.57
C TYR A 35 3.70 -21.98 -13.90
N GLN A 36 3.15 -23.13 -14.30
CA GLN A 36 3.43 -23.74 -15.60
C GLN A 36 2.23 -23.48 -16.52
N VAL A 37 2.44 -22.71 -17.58
CA VAL A 37 1.44 -22.53 -18.65
C VAL A 37 1.50 -23.75 -19.55
N ARG A 38 0.45 -24.58 -19.55
CA ARG A 38 0.29 -25.66 -20.53
C ARG A 38 -0.17 -25.05 -21.84
N SER A 39 0.72 -25.00 -22.83
CA SER A 39 0.32 -24.81 -24.23
C SER A 39 -0.25 -26.12 -24.76
N THR A 40 -1.51 -26.11 -25.18
CA THR A 40 -2.06 -27.18 -26.02
C THR A 40 -1.53 -26.99 -27.43
N SER A 41 -0.65 -27.87 -27.87
CA SER A 41 -0.06 -27.85 -29.20
C SER A 41 -1.05 -28.29 -30.28
N ARG A 42 -1.06 -27.56 -31.40
CA ARG A 42 -1.39 -28.06 -32.74
C ARG A 42 -0.46 -27.42 -33.79
N PRO A 43 -0.22 -28.09 -34.92
CA PRO A 43 1.09 -28.10 -35.59
C PRO A 43 1.28 -27.03 -36.67
N ASP A 44 2.56 -26.68 -36.83
CA ASP A 44 3.31 -26.16 -37.98
C ASP A 44 2.59 -25.47 -39.15
N LEU A 45 3.07 -24.25 -39.44
CA LEU A 45 3.35 -23.82 -40.81
C LEU A 45 4.65 -23.00 -40.86
N ARG A 46 5.54 -23.47 -41.72
CA ARG A 46 6.88 -22.94 -42.04
C ARG A 46 6.81 -21.51 -42.56
N SER A 47 7.80 -20.69 -42.19
CA SER A 47 8.39 -19.73 -43.12
C SER A 47 9.85 -19.42 -42.77
N THR A 48 10.64 -19.45 -43.83
CA THR A 48 12.08 -19.31 -44.05
C THR A 48 12.63 -17.88 -43.96
N GLY A 49 13.93 -17.79 -43.68
CA GLY A 49 14.85 -16.71 -44.10
C GLY A 49 14.95 -15.52 -43.14
N SER A 50 16.09 -14.90 -42.86
CA SER A 50 17.48 -15.06 -43.33
C SER A 50 18.40 -14.19 -42.46
N THR A 51 19.67 -14.57 -42.46
CA THR A 51 20.89 -13.99 -41.85
C THR A 51 21.15 -12.49 -42.08
N SER A 52 21.74 -11.82 -41.08
CA SER A 52 22.87 -10.88 -41.29
C SER A 52 23.64 -10.60 -39.99
N SER A 53 24.96 -10.67 -40.11
CA SER A 53 25.98 -10.58 -39.07
C SER A 53 26.32 -9.16 -38.64
N GLY A 54 26.80 -9.04 -37.39
CA GLY A 54 28.01 -8.28 -37.04
C GLY A 54 27.88 -6.79 -36.78
N ILE A 55 28.19 -6.36 -35.54
CA ILE A 55 29.33 -5.47 -35.22
C ILE A 55 29.45 -5.31 -33.71
N SER A 56 30.57 -5.78 -33.17
CA SER A 56 31.09 -5.48 -31.84
C SER A 56 31.66 -4.06 -31.81
N LEU A 57 31.20 -3.23 -30.88
CA LEU A 57 31.97 -2.06 -30.44
C LEU A 57 32.17 -2.12 -28.92
N ALA A 58 33.45 -2.25 -28.58
CA ALA A 58 33.98 -2.06 -27.24
C ALA A 58 33.82 -0.61 -26.80
N SER A 59 33.34 -0.40 -25.59
CA SER A 59 33.37 0.90 -24.92
C SER A 59 34.02 0.76 -23.55
N ARG A 60 35.34 0.96 -23.56
CA ARG A 60 36.20 1.65 -22.58
C ARG A 60 35.66 1.71 -21.14
N SER A 61 36.21 0.84 -20.30
CA SER A 61 36.23 0.98 -18.84
C SER A 61 37.01 2.25 -18.45
N PRO A 62 36.48 3.11 -17.57
CA PRO A 62 37.32 4.02 -16.80
C PRO A 62 37.75 3.29 -15.52
N SER A 63 39.04 2.98 -15.45
CA SER A 63 39.74 2.66 -14.22
C SER A 63 39.71 3.88 -13.29
N VAL A 64 39.15 3.72 -12.09
CA VAL A 64 39.37 4.65 -10.98
C VAL A 64 39.78 3.86 -9.73
N SER A 65 41.04 4.10 -9.39
CA SER A 65 41.72 4.05 -8.11
C SER A 65 40.94 3.54 -6.89
N SER A 66 41.49 2.49 -6.29
CA SER A 66 41.30 2.14 -4.89
C SER A 66 41.60 3.33 -3.99
N LEU A 67 40.63 3.77 -3.18
CA LEU A 67 40.88 4.54 -1.97
C LEU A 67 40.14 3.89 -0.81
N SER A 68 40.97 3.53 0.16
CA SER A 68 40.68 2.93 1.45
C SER A 68 39.78 3.77 2.36
N SER A 69 39.08 3.06 3.23
CA SER A 69 38.67 3.42 4.59
C SER A 69 38.22 4.86 4.84
N LEU A 70 36.90 5.03 4.98
CA LEU A 70 36.33 6.03 5.87
C LEU A 70 35.35 5.34 6.82
N GLU A 71 35.62 5.54 8.09
CA GLU A 71 34.87 5.13 9.26
C GLU A 71 33.40 5.57 9.23
N SER A 72 32.59 4.71 9.84
CA SER A 72 31.20 4.89 10.20
C SER A 72 30.91 6.26 10.81
N THR A 73 30.05 7.03 10.15
CA THR A 73 29.15 7.98 10.83
C THR A 73 27.80 8.00 10.11
N ASP A 74 26.74 8.22 10.89
CA ASP A 74 25.34 7.89 10.62
C ASP A 74 24.80 8.27 9.23
N ALA A 75 24.18 7.28 8.56
CA ALA A 75 23.55 7.39 7.24
C ALA A 75 22.18 8.10 7.24
N ASP A 76 21.89 8.85 8.30
CA ASP A 76 20.63 9.55 8.49
C ASP A 76 20.60 10.94 7.86
N ASN A 77 21.75 11.48 7.44
CA ASN A 77 21.84 12.86 6.93
C ASN A 77 22.32 13.00 5.46
N CYS A 78 22.02 12.03 4.60
CA CYS A 78 22.26 12.22 3.15
C CYS A 78 21.18 13.14 2.53
N PRO A 79 21.55 14.31 1.96
CA PRO A 79 20.59 15.21 1.33
C PRO A 79 19.94 14.58 0.08
N PHE A 80 18.64 14.84 -0.07
CA PHE A 80 17.71 14.24 -1.03
C PHE A 80 18.12 14.40 -2.52
N SER A 81 19.03 15.33 -2.83
CA SER A 81 19.41 15.74 -4.18
C SER A 81 20.31 14.74 -4.93
N ASN A 82 20.98 13.80 -4.24
CA ASN A 82 21.88 12.83 -4.90
C ASN A 82 21.24 11.47 -5.21
N LEU A 83 19.94 11.29 -4.95
CA LEU A 83 19.25 10.00 -5.03
C LEU A 83 18.70 9.63 -6.42
N ILE A 84 18.78 10.53 -7.41
CA ILE A 84 18.28 10.26 -8.76
C ILE A 84 19.28 9.44 -9.62
N LEU A 85 20.55 9.30 -9.19
CA LEU A 85 21.57 8.58 -9.98
C LEU A 85 22.31 7.46 -9.24
N ALA A 86 21.99 7.19 -7.97
CA ALA A 86 22.55 6.04 -7.29
C ALA A 86 21.84 4.76 -7.76
N ILE A 87 22.41 4.10 -8.78
CA ILE A 87 22.26 2.66 -8.97
C ILE A 87 22.41 2.05 -7.57
N PRO A 88 21.47 1.22 -7.09
CA PRO A 88 21.52 0.75 -5.72
C PRO A 88 22.76 -0.13 -5.56
N GLY A 89 23.84 0.45 -5.03
CA GLY A 89 25.07 -0.27 -4.77
C GLY A 89 24.78 -1.43 -3.84
N GLU A 90 25.51 -2.53 -4.00
CA GLU A 90 25.33 -3.79 -3.25
C GLU A 90 25.26 -3.56 -1.72
N ASN A 91 25.89 -2.50 -1.22
CA ASN A 91 25.92 -2.12 0.19
C ASN A 91 24.59 -1.59 0.74
N PHE A 92 23.71 -1.02 -0.11
CA PHE A 92 22.42 -0.49 0.35
C PHE A 92 21.45 -1.61 0.73
N TRP A 93 21.50 -2.72 -0.01
CA TRP A 93 20.71 -3.91 0.25
C TRP A 93 21.20 -4.72 1.44
N LYS A 94 22.50 -4.61 1.75
CA LYS A 94 23.21 -5.37 2.80
C LYS A 94 22.67 -5.10 4.21
N PHE A 95 22.06 -3.93 4.45
CA PHE A 95 21.47 -3.56 5.75
C PHE A 95 19.94 -3.70 5.81
N GLY A 96 19.35 -4.43 4.86
CA GLY A 96 17.89 -4.56 4.80
C GLY A 96 17.16 -3.25 4.44
N LYS A 97 17.87 -2.18 4.07
CA LYS A 97 17.28 -0.90 3.70
C LYS A 97 17.12 -0.76 2.18
N GLY A 98 16.26 0.14 1.77
CA GLY A 98 15.81 0.28 0.39
C GLY A 98 15.14 1.63 0.11
N VAL A 99 14.97 1.98 -1.16
CA VAL A 99 14.10 3.10 -1.58
C VAL A 99 12.96 2.53 -2.42
N LEU A 100 11.73 2.81 -2.00
CA LEU A 100 10.54 2.51 -2.78
C LEU A 100 10.05 3.77 -3.48
N LYS A 101 9.88 3.70 -4.80
CA LYS A 101 9.14 4.69 -5.58
C LYS A 101 7.66 4.30 -5.60
N ILE A 102 6.82 5.11 -4.98
CA ILE A 102 5.39 4.84 -4.79
C ILE A 102 4.59 5.89 -5.54
N TYR A 103 3.81 5.48 -6.54
CA TYR A 103 2.95 6.36 -7.31
C TYR A 103 1.68 6.68 -6.52
N THR A 104 1.31 7.94 -6.43
CA THR A 104 0.29 8.45 -5.50
C THR A 104 -0.93 8.98 -6.21
N LEU A 105 -1.43 8.21 -7.19
CA LEU A 105 -2.55 8.57 -8.06
C LEU A 105 -3.76 9.03 -7.22
N ASN A 106 -4.08 10.31 -7.29
CA ASN A 106 -5.18 10.98 -6.57
C ASN A 106 -5.08 11.01 -5.03
N VAL A 107 -3.93 10.69 -4.45
CA VAL A 107 -3.69 10.81 -3.00
C VAL A 107 -3.25 12.23 -2.63
N ALA A 108 -2.36 12.82 -3.42
CA ALA A 108 -1.86 14.18 -3.25
C ALA A 108 -1.83 14.90 -4.60
N ALA A 109 -2.47 16.07 -4.70
CA ALA A 109 -2.69 16.78 -5.96
C ALA A 109 -1.41 17.29 -6.65
N PHE A 110 -0.26 17.28 -5.96
CA PHE A 110 0.97 17.93 -6.41
C PHE A 110 2.12 16.96 -6.68
N SER A 111 1.89 15.64 -6.62
CA SER A 111 2.96 14.66 -6.80
C SER A 111 2.46 13.36 -7.39
N ASP A 112 3.06 12.97 -8.53
CA ASP A 112 2.77 11.69 -9.18
C ASP A 112 3.36 10.50 -8.42
N TYR A 113 4.44 10.72 -7.65
CA TYR A 113 5.07 9.69 -6.85
C TYR A 113 5.86 10.25 -5.65
N LYS A 114 6.00 9.42 -4.61
CA LYS A 114 6.88 9.65 -3.47
C LYS A 114 7.95 8.57 -3.40
N ALA A 115 9.20 8.97 -3.21
CA ALA A 115 10.29 8.05 -2.86
C ALA A 115 10.41 7.95 -1.33
N LEU A 116 10.33 6.74 -0.77
CA LEU A 116 10.49 6.47 0.66
C LEU A 116 11.68 5.57 0.92
N ARG A 117 12.52 5.94 1.89
CA ARG A 117 13.52 5.03 2.47
C ARG A 117 12.79 4.11 3.45
N VAL A 118 12.88 2.80 3.25
CA VAL A 118 12.19 1.79 4.06
C VAL A 118 13.12 0.60 4.35
N HIS A 119 12.75 -0.22 5.33
CA HIS A 119 13.41 -1.49 5.63
C HIS A 119 12.68 -2.64 4.93
N THR A 120 13.31 -3.82 4.83
CA THR A 120 12.69 -5.04 4.29
C THR A 120 11.53 -5.51 5.13
N SER A 121 11.62 -5.31 6.46
CA SER A 121 10.51 -5.60 7.36
C SER A 121 9.36 -4.59 7.29
N THR A 122 9.55 -3.44 6.62
CA THR A 122 8.52 -2.39 6.60
C THR A 122 7.28 -2.91 5.88
N THR A 123 6.13 -2.83 6.54
CA THR A 123 4.86 -3.35 6.02
C THR A 123 4.14 -2.34 5.14
N VAL A 124 3.14 -2.78 4.39
CA VAL A 124 2.25 -1.90 3.62
C VAL A 124 1.54 -0.91 4.54
N ALA A 125 1.05 -1.35 5.70
CA ALA A 125 0.42 -0.48 6.70
C ALA A 125 1.35 0.67 7.13
N GLU A 126 2.61 0.35 7.46
CA GLU A 126 3.62 1.35 7.85
C GLU A 126 3.98 2.30 6.71
N VAL A 127 4.02 1.80 5.46
CA VAL A 127 4.22 2.63 4.27
C VAL A 127 3.06 3.63 4.12
N ILE A 128 1.81 3.16 4.24
CA ILE A 128 0.62 4.01 4.17
C ILE A 128 0.66 5.07 5.26
N ASP A 129 0.90 4.70 6.52
CA ASP A 129 1.01 5.64 7.64
C ASP A 129 2.09 6.70 7.39
N THR A 130 3.25 6.29 6.85
CA THR A 130 4.33 7.21 6.49
C THR A 130 3.88 8.20 5.41
N LEU A 131 3.14 7.74 4.40
CA LEU A 131 2.62 8.61 3.33
C LEU A 131 1.55 9.57 3.86
N VAL A 132 0.60 9.07 4.66
CA VAL A 132 -0.46 9.88 5.30
C VAL A 132 0.17 11.02 6.10
N ASN A 133 1.18 10.72 6.91
CA ASN A 133 1.91 11.73 7.69
C ASN A 133 2.68 12.72 6.79
N LYS A 134 3.43 12.23 5.80
CA LYS A 134 4.22 13.10 4.89
C LYS A 134 3.34 14.00 4.03
N PHE A 135 2.13 13.58 3.68
CA PHE A 135 1.16 14.38 2.94
C PHE A 135 0.23 15.21 3.82
N LYS A 136 0.41 15.20 5.15
CA LYS A 136 -0.43 15.91 6.12
C LYS A 136 -1.91 15.51 6.01
N LEU A 137 -2.15 14.22 5.78
CA LEU A 137 -3.48 13.61 5.66
C LEU A 137 -3.88 12.90 6.95
N SER A 138 -3.33 13.24 8.11
CA SER A 138 -3.58 12.56 9.39
C SER A 138 -5.03 12.59 9.87
N ALA A 139 -5.87 13.46 9.28
CA ALA A 139 -7.31 13.50 9.47
C ALA A 139 -8.10 12.55 8.54
N LYS A 140 -7.43 11.89 7.59
CA LYS A 140 -8.03 10.86 6.72
C LYS A 140 -7.80 9.49 7.32
N ASP A 141 -8.81 8.65 7.20
CA ASP A 141 -8.75 7.27 7.63
C ASP A 141 -7.68 6.48 6.84
N PRO A 142 -6.64 5.91 7.50
CA PRO A 142 -5.62 5.11 6.84
C PRO A 142 -6.19 3.85 6.16
N ASN A 143 -7.32 3.31 6.64
CA ASN A 143 -7.97 2.12 6.06
C ASN A 143 -8.70 2.40 4.74
N LEU A 144 -8.76 3.66 4.31
CA LEU A 144 -9.23 4.01 2.97
C LEU A 144 -8.12 3.98 1.92
N PHE A 145 -6.85 3.81 2.33
CA PHE A 145 -5.73 3.72 1.40
C PHE A 145 -5.42 2.26 1.08
N GLU A 146 -5.26 1.97 -0.20
CA GLU A 146 -4.89 0.66 -0.71
C GLU A 146 -3.56 0.77 -1.46
N MET A 147 -2.70 -0.23 -1.29
CA MET A 147 -1.44 -0.32 -2.01
C MET A 147 -1.50 -1.47 -3.01
N PHE A 148 -1.17 -1.17 -4.25
CA PHE A 148 -1.08 -2.13 -5.33
C PHE A 148 0.38 -2.28 -5.77
N MET A 149 0.74 -3.50 -6.15
CA MET A 149 1.92 -3.77 -6.96
C MET A 149 1.45 -4.02 -8.39
N GLU A 150 1.85 -3.15 -9.32
CA GLU A 150 1.71 -3.44 -10.74
C GLU A 150 2.94 -4.24 -11.19
N VAL A 151 2.73 -5.43 -11.72
CA VAL A 151 3.78 -6.29 -12.27
C VAL A 151 3.62 -6.36 -13.78
N THR A 152 4.72 -6.15 -14.50
CA THR A 152 4.81 -6.33 -15.94
C THR A 152 5.43 -7.69 -16.24
N THR A 153 4.68 -8.55 -16.93
CA THR A 153 5.16 -9.84 -17.45
C THR A 153 5.14 -9.82 -18.98
N ARG A 154 5.70 -10.86 -19.61
CA ARG A 154 5.61 -11.02 -21.07
C ARG A 154 4.80 -12.27 -21.40
N HIS A 155 3.82 -12.13 -22.27
CA HIS A 155 3.06 -13.23 -22.86
C HIS A 155 3.12 -13.08 -24.37
N GLU A 156 3.59 -14.12 -25.08
CA GLU A 156 3.78 -14.08 -26.54
C GLU A 156 4.60 -12.85 -27.02
N GLY A 157 5.62 -12.48 -26.23
CA GLY A 157 6.46 -11.32 -26.51
C GLY A 157 5.83 -9.95 -26.20
N ARG A 158 4.55 -9.90 -25.82
CA ARG A 158 3.84 -8.66 -25.47
C ARG A 158 3.86 -8.41 -23.96
N PRO A 159 4.04 -7.14 -23.51
CA PRO A 159 3.96 -6.82 -22.10
C PRO A 159 2.51 -6.89 -21.61
N ILE A 160 2.28 -7.65 -20.54
CA ILE A 160 1.02 -7.69 -19.79
C ILE A 160 1.26 -7.05 -18.44
N ARG A 161 0.42 -6.08 -18.08
CA ARG A 161 0.42 -5.45 -16.75
C ARG A 161 -0.70 -6.05 -15.91
N SER A 162 -0.35 -6.51 -14.73
CA SER A 162 -1.31 -7.05 -13.76
C SER A 162 -1.21 -6.24 -12.47
N LEU A 163 -2.34 -5.91 -11.86
CA LEU A 163 -2.41 -5.24 -10.56
C LEU A 163 -2.67 -6.27 -9.46
N LEU A 164 -1.82 -6.26 -8.45
CA LEU A 164 -1.96 -7.06 -7.24
C LEU A 164 -2.24 -6.13 -6.07
N LEU A 165 -3.42 -6.24 -5.47
CA LEU A 165 -3.72 -5.60 -4.18
C LEU A 165 -2.85 -6.26 -3.10
N LEU A 166 -2.11 -5.45 -2.34
CA LEU A 166 -1.24 -5.94 -1.27
C LEU A 166 -1.98 -5.95 0.07
N HIS A 167 -1.79 -7.02 0.84
CA HIS A 167 -2.28 -7.09 2.22
C HIS A 167 -1.49 -6.10 3.10
N PRO A 168 -2.09 -5.52 4.16
CA PRO A 168 -1.40 -4.59 5.08
C PRO A 168 -0.08 -5.13 5.66
N ASP A 169 0.02 -6.44 5.89
CA ASP A 169 1.23 -7.10 6.42
C ASP A 169 2.30 -7.43 5.36
N CYS A 170 1.99 -7.24 4.08
CA CYS A 170 2.97 -7.47 3.01
C CYS A 170 4.17 -6.53 3.16
N ARG A 171 5.34 -6.97 2.70
CA ARG A 171 6.61 -6.25 2.80
C ARG A 171 7.05 -5.79 1.41
N PRO A 172 6.63 -4.59 0.95
CA PRO A 172 6.79 -4.18 -0.44
C PRO A 172 8.26 -4.12 -0.87
N LEU A 173 9.20 -3.81 0.03
CA LEU A 173 10.62 -3.83 -0.32
C LEU A 173 11.17 -5.23 -0.56
N GLU A 174 10.77 -6.22 0.26
CA GLU A 174 11.13 -7.62 0.03
C GLU A 174 10.58 -8.11 -1.31
N MET A 175 9.30 -7.79 -1.59
CA MET A 175 8.67 -8.14 -2.86
C MET A 175 9.40 -7.50 -4.05
N TYR A 176 9.73 -6.22 -3.97
CA TYR A 176 10.45 -5.49 -5.03
C TYR A 176 11.77 -6.16 -5.43
N ARG A 177 12.51 -6.71 -4.44
CA ARG A 177 13.81 -7.38 -4.67
C ARG A 177 13.70 -8.65 -5.51
N CYS A 178 12.52 -9.27 -5.56
CA CYS A 178 12.29 -10.49 -6.34
C CYS A 178 12.04 -10.23 -7.83
N HIS A 179 11.93 -8.97 -8.25
CA HIS A 179 11.64 -8.61 -9.65
C HIS A 179 12.84 -7.93 -10.33
N PRO A 180 13.03 -8.17 -11.64
CA PRO A 180 13.96 -7.37 -12.42
C PRO A 180 13.61 -5.87 -12.34
N PRO A 181 14.61 -4.98 -12.51
CA PRO A 181 14.36 -3.55 -12.61
C PRO A 181 13.26 -3.23 -13.63
N ASP A 182 12.45 -2.22 -13.33
CA ASP A 182 11.36 -1.70 -14.18
C ASP A 182 10.24 -2.69 -14.55
N MET A 183 10.24 -3.90 -13.99
CA MET A 183 9.15 -4.87 -14.15
C MET A 183 8.08 -4.78 -13.06
N SER A 184 8.28 -3.93 -12.05
CA SER A 184 7.28 -3.68 -11.03
C SER A 184 7.24 -2.22 -10.57
N ARG A 185 6.06 -1.76 -10.16
CA ARG A 185 5.89 -0.47 -9.49
C ARG A 185 4.81 -0.55 -8.43
N PHE A 186 4.93 0.31 -7.42
CA PHE A 186 3.93 0.41 -6.36
C PHE A 186 3.04 1.62 -6.56
N ILE A 187 1.75 1.45 -6.33
CA ILE A 187 0.74 2.47 -6.49
C ILE A 187 -0.06 2.52 -5.19
N VAL A 188 -0.26 3.70 -4.63
CA VAL A 188 -1.22 3.91 -3.54
C VAL A 188 -2.43 4.65 -4.09
N HIS A 189 -3.60 4.14 -3.75
CA HIS A 189 -4.89 4.64 -4.17
C HIS A 189 -5.78 4.91 -2.97
N LEU A 190 -6.63 5.94 -3.06
CA LEU A 190 -7.66 6.22 -2.06
C LEU A 190 -8.99 5.61 -2.52
N ARG A 191 -9.50 4.62 -1.79
CA ARG A 191 -10.75 3.92 -2.07
C ARG A 191 -11.94 4.89 -2.02
N SER A 192 -12.85 4.77 -2.99
CA SER A 192 -14.03 5.65 -3.15
C SER A 192 -15.27 5.23 -2.34
N GLY A 193 -15.14 4.31 -1.38
CA GLY A 193 -16.28 3.63 -0.72
C GLY A 193 -16.42 3.88 0.79
N GLY A 194 -15.92 5.00 1.31
CA GLY A 194 -16.05 5.31 2.75
C GLY A 194 -17.49 5.61 3.19
N THR A 195 -17.78 5.40 4.47
CA THR A 195 -19.03 5.81 5.12
C THR A 195 -18.80 7.08 5.93
N LEU A 196 -19.67 8.08 5.77
CA LEU A 196 -19.61 9.31 6.57
C LEU A 196 -20.17 9.06 7.97
N VAL A 197 -19.32 9.19 8.99
CA VAL A 197 -19.69 9.07 10.41
C VAL A 197 -19.47 10.41 11.10
N ARG A 198 -20.44 10.84 11.91
CA ARG A 198 -20.33 12.07 12.72
C ARG A 198 -19.95 11.72 14.14
N VAL A 199 -18.92 12.39 14.67
CA VAL A 199 -18.51 12.27 16.07
C VAL A 199 -18.56 13.65 16.71
N HIS A 200 -19.36 13.78 17.77
CA HIS A 200 -19.49 15.00 18.54
C HIS A 200 -18.26 15.21 19.43
N ASP A 201 -17.60 16.35 19.29
CA ASP A 201 -16.32 16.66 19.92
C ASP A 201 -16.36 17.86 20.87
N HIS A 202 -17.55 18.23 21.35
CA HIS A 202 -17.75 19.33 22.31
C HIS A 202 -16.97 19.17 23.63
N HIS A 203 -16.56 17.95 24.00
CA HIS A 203 -15.66 17.72 25.16
C HIS A 203 -14.19 18.06 24.86
N LEU A 204 -13.79 18.09 23.58
CA LEU A 204 -12.47 18.55 23.13
C LEU A 204 -12.48 20.04 22.80
N GLU A 205 -13.51 20.48 22.10
CA GLU A 205 -13.69 21.86 21.62
C GLU A 205 -15.15 22.27 21.86
N PRO A 206 -15.47 22.99 22.96
CA PRO A 206 -16.85 23.29 23.35
C PRO A 206 -17.70 24.01 22.30
N GLN A 207 -17.05 24.74 21.37
CA GLN A 207 -17.72 25.44 20.29
C GLN A 207 -17.98 24.55 19.05
N SER A 208 -17.43 23.34 19.02
CA SER A 208 -17.58 22.40 17.92
C SER A 208 -18.83 21.54 18.12
N ASN A 209 -19.64 21.42 17.07
CA ASN A 209 -20.83 20.57 17.09
C ASN A 209 -20.45 19.10 16.89
N TYR A 210 -19.82 18.79 15.75
CA TYR A 210 -19.30 17.47 15.41
C TYR A 210 -18.20 17.57 14.35
N LYS A 211 -17.35 16.55 14.29
CA LYS A 211 -16.48 16.26 13.14
C LYS A 211 -17.15 15.20 12.26
N SER A 212 -17.03 15.37 10.95
CA SER A 212 -17.46 14.36 9.97
C SER A 212 -16.26 13.60 9.46
N LEU A 213 -16.24 12.29 9.68
CA LEU A 213 -15.17 11.39 9.30
C LEU A 213 -15.64 10.51 8.16
N MET A 214 -14.84 10.41 7.10
CA MET A 214 -15.05 9.40 6.07
C MET A 214 -14.27 8.15 6.50
N LEU A 215 -14.98 7.07 6.85
CA LEU A 215 -14.41 5.88 7.45
C LEU A 215 -14.56 4.63 6.56
N ALA A 216 -13.55 3.76 6.59
CA ALA A 216 -13.66 2.39 6.11
C ALA A 216 -14.56 1.54 7.01
N GLY A 217 -15.09 0.43 6.49
CA GLY A 217 -16.03 -0.42 7.24
C GLY A 217 -15.39 -1.09 8.47
N GLU A 218 -14.11 -1.40 8.34
CA GLU A 218 -13.23 -2.03 9.31
C GLU A 218 -12.61 -1.06 10.33
N THR A 219 -12.84 0.25 10.18
CA THR A 219 -12.20 1.24 11.04
C THR A 219 -12.72 1.16 12.47
N THR A 220 -11.79 0.89 13.39
CA THR A 220 -12.08 0.70 14.81
C THR A 220 -12.34 2.03 15.51
N ALA A 221 -12.98 1.96 16.68
CA ALA A 221 -13.20 3.12 17.54
C ALA A 221 -11.88 3.80 17.96
N GLU A 222 -10.81 3.03 18.15
CA GLU A 222 -9.47 3.55 18.46
C GLU A 222 -8.92 4.40 17.30
N THR A 223 -8.93 3.87 16.08
CA THR A 223 -8.48 4.62 14.91
C THR A 223 -9.32 5.87 14.70
N ALA A 224 -10.65 5.77 14.83
CA ALA A 224 -11.54 6.92 14.73
C ALA A 224 -11.28 7.98 15.83
N THR A 225 -10.97 7.55 17.06
CA THR A 225 -10.54 8.46 18.15
C THR A 225 -9.31 9.25 17.73
N ARG A 226 -8.27 8.58 17.21
CA ARG A 226 -7.04 9.23 16.73
C ARG A 226 -7.33 10.23 15.61
N LEU A 227 -8.24 9.92 14.70
CA LEU A 227 -8.65 10.84 13.62
C LEU A 227 -9.33 12.10 14.17
N VAL A 228 -10.27 11.96 15.12
CA VAL A 228 -10.93 13.11 15.77
C VAL A 228 -9.92 13.98 16.51
N MET A 229 -8.95 13.36 17.19
CA MET A 229 -7.85 14.08 17.87
C MET A 229 -6.99 14.85 16.86
N ALA A 230 -6.60 14.21 15.75
CA ALA A 230 -5.83 14.84 14.68
C ALA A 230 -6.59 16.02 14.04
N MET A 231 -7.90 15.90 13.81
CA MET A 231 -8.74 17.00 13.31
C MET A 231 -8.82 18.19 14.26
N ASN A 232 -8.72 17.94 15.56
CA ASN A 232 -8.67 18.97 16.61
C ASN A 232 -7.25 19.41 16.95
N ARG A 233 -6.23 18.99 16.17
CA ARG A 233 -4.81 19.30 16.39
C ARG A 233 -4.33 18.94 17.79
N ARG A 234 -4.87 17.85 18.36
CA ARG A 234 -4.47 17.28 19.64
C ARG A 234 -3.56 16.08 19.40
N ASP A 235 -2.58 15.92 20.29
CA ASP A 235 -1.76 14.71 20.31
C ASP A 235 -2.61 13.54 20.82
N PRO A 236 -2.68 12.40 20.10
CA PRO A 236 -3.33 11.20 20.60
C PRO A 236 -2.79 10.70 21.95
N LEU A 237 -1.57 11.08 22.32
CA LEU A 237 -0.94 10.76 23.61
C LEU A 237 -1.39 11.71 24.73
N ASP A 238 -2.10 12.81 24.43
CA ASP A 238 -2.60 13.79 25.40
C ASP A 238 -3.86 13.28 26.13
N GLY A 239 -3.64 12.25 26.96
CA GLY A 239 -4.64 11.60 27.80
C GLY A 239 -5.37 10.44 27.12
N SER A 240 -6.06 9.65 27.93
CA SER A 240 -6.86 8.52 27.47
C SER A 240 -8.23 9.04 27.01
N TRP A 241 -8.48 9.08 25.70
CA TRP A 241 -9.77 9.45 25.11
C TRP A 241 -10.42 8.23 24.49
N ALA A 242 -11.75 8.19 24.53
CA ALA A 242 -12.53 7.11 23.92
C ALA A 242 -13.85 7.61 23.34
N LEU A 243 -14.44 6.80 22.46
CA LEU A 243 -15.76 7.06 21.90
C LEU A 243 -16.85 6.46 22.77
N PHE A 244 -17.96 7.17 22.86
CA PHE A 244 -19.15 6.78 23.59
C PHE A 244 -20.36 6.93 22.67
N VAL A 245 -21.35 6.06 22.86
CA VAL A 245 -22.73 6.30 22.38
C VAL A 245 -23.49 6.93 23.51
N GLU A 246 -24.22 8.01 23.23
CA GLU A 246 -25.07 8.69 24.20
C GLU A 246 -26.50 8.81 23.66
N GLY A 247 -27.47 8.48 24.52
CA GLY A 247 -28.90 8.65 24.26
C GLY A 247 -29.42 10.03 24.68
N ASN A 248 -30.70 10.30 24.40
CA ASN A 248 -31.36 11.55 24.79
C ASN A 248 -31.56 11.70 26.31
N ASP A 249 -31.52 10.60 27.05
CA ASP A 249 -31.55 10.54 28.51
C ASP A 249 -30.22 10.98 29.15
N GLY A 250 -29.18 11.18 28.35
CA GLY A 250 -27.84 11.54 28.81
C GLY A 250 -27.03 10.34 29.30
N GLU A 251 -27.60 9.12 29.26
CA GLU A 251 -26.83 7.92 29.54
C GLU A 251 -25.85 7.66 28.39
N SER A 252 -24.62 7.32 28.74
CA SER A 252 -23.58 7.04 27.74
C SER A 252 -22.83 5.76 28.05
N ALA A 253 -22.65 4.93 27.03
CA ALA A 253 -21.88 3.70 27.08
C ALA A 253 -20.61 3.84 26.22
N GLN A 254 -19.49 3.37 26.76
CA GLN A 254 -18.22 3.39 26.03
C GLN A 254 -18.26 2.37 24.88
N ILE A 255 -17.77 2.78 23.71
CA ILE A 255 -17.55 1.88 22.58
C ILE A 255 -16.20 1.17 22.80
N PRO A 256 -16.13 -0.17 22.71
CA PRO A 256 -14.88 -0.91 22.78
C PRO A 256 -13.89 -0.41 21.72
N SER A 257 -12.61 -0.28 22.08
CA SER A 257 -11.58 0.34 21.23
C SER A 257 -11.37 -0.40 19.91
N ASP A 258 -11.50 -1.72 19.92
CA ASP A 258 -11.36 -2.63 18.79
C ASP A 258 -12.64 -2.77 17.94
N ALA A 259 -13.78 -2.26 18.41
CA ALA A 259 -15.04 -2.41 17.69
C ALA A 259 -15.08 -1.53 16.42
N PRO A 260 -15.59 -2.06 15.29
CA PRO A 260 -15.72 -1.29 14.05
C PRO A 260 -16.83 -0.24 14.21
N LEU A 261 -16.49 1.03 13.92
CA LEU A 261 -17.39 2.15 14.20
C LEU A 261 -18.51 2.28 13.16
N VAL A 262 -18.25 1.90 11.90
CA VAL A 262 -19.24 2.04 10.82
C VAL A 262 -20.50 1.19 11.07
N PRO A 263 -20.42 -0.12 11.40
CA PRO A 263 -21.60 -0.90 11.78
C PRO A 263 -22.37 -0.28 12.95
N ILE A 264 -21.67 0.16 14.01
CA ILE A 264 -22.28 0.79 15.18
C ILE A 264 -23.08 2.04 14.75
N SER A 265 -22.44 2.96 14.01
CA SER A 265 -23.09 4.19 13.55
C SER A 265 -24.35 3.95 12.70
N LYS A 266 -24.40 2.84 11.94
CA LYS A 266 -25.58 2.45 11.15
C LYS A 266 -26.71 1.87 12.00
N MET A 267 -26.38 1.27 13.14
CA MET A 267 -27.36 0.71 14.08
C MET A 267 -27.97 1.77 14.99
N LEU A 268 -27.31 2.90 15.16
CA LEU A 268 -27.83 4.01 15.96
C LEU A 268 -29.03 4.66 15.25
N GLY A 269 -30.15 4.76 15.96
CA GLY A 269 -31.28 5.60 15.52
C GLY A 269 -31.03 7.08 15.84
N ASP A 270 -31.91 7.96 15.36
CA ASP A 270 -31.78 9.43 15.44
C ASP A 270 -31.65 10.01 16.86
N LYS A 271 -31.98 9.23 17.89
CA LYS A 271 -31.90 9.61 19.30
C LYS A 271 -30.55 9.33 19.95
N HIS A 272 -29.61 8.74 19.20
CA HIS A 272 -28.29 8.41 19.71
C HIS A 272 -27.23 9.18 18.93
N ARG A 273 -26.16 9.53 19.63
CA ARG A 273 -25.00 10.20 19.04
C ARG A 273 -23.71 9.57 19.50
N ILE A 274 -22.73 9.56 18.60
CA ILE A 274 -21.36 9.16 18.91
C ILE A 274 -20.60 10.41 19.34
N LEU A 275 -19.89 10.34 20.44
CA LEU A 275 -19.12 11.46 20.96
C LEU A 275 -17.81 10.99 21.58
N ILE A 276 -16.84 11.89 21.65
CA ILE A 276 -15.53 11.63 22.26
C ILE A 276 -15.50 12.21 23.68
N LYS A 277 -15.06 11.41 24.65
CA LYS A 277 -14.94 11.79 26.07
C LYS A 277 -13.56 11.39 26.59
N LYS A 278 -13.05 12.16 27.55
CA LYS A 278 -11.82 11.83 28.27
C LYS A 278 -12.14 10.75 29.30
N LEU A 279 -11.35 9.69 29.33
CA LEU A 279 -11.46 8.65 30.34
C LEU A 279 -10.98 9.19 31.70
N PRO A 280 -11.60 8.77 32.81
CA PRO A 280 -11.14 9.12 34.13
C PRO A 280 -9.70 8.63 34.34
N LYS A 281 -8.86 9.44 34.99
CA LYS A 281 -7.53 8.99 35.41
C LYS A 281 -7.73 7.91 36.49
N SER A 282 -7.20 6.72 36.24
CA SER A 282 -7.07 5.65 37.25
C SER A 282 -6.14 6.05 38.38
#